data_AF-R1GNE6-F1
#
_entry.id   AF-R1GNE6-F1
#
_cell.length_a   1.000
_cell.length_b   1.000
_cell.length_c   1.000
_cell.angle_alpha   90.00
_cell.angle_beta   90.00
_cell.angle_gamma   90.00
#
_symmetry.space_group_name_H-M   'P 1'
#
loop_
_entity.id
_entity.type
_entity.pdbx_description
1 polymer ?
#
loop_
_entity_poly.entity_id
_entity_poly.type
_entity_poly.pdbx_seq_one_letter_code
_entity_poly.pdbx_strand_id
1 'polypeptide(L)'
;MQCILQDSADDWRKESAMMRHVYSNGSLNIAATAASGDQDGLSFQRNPHSSRHITVNITWKHPDLVSHKPPGRYYIFNGGIWDREVESAPLNKRGWVLQERSLSPRILHFGRTQLYWQCNTALRSEMFPRDLRTKNLGPHVPRVTSRFTTRLRALQQQQRGQPAAAEHELAGAHAHWSELVNAYSATRLSRPADKLIAVQALAETMQDATGDAYVAGLWRSRLAEDVLWRTDVDERRPLRRPLRRPARWRAPTWSWASLDAQVESRGAYHYVGRRAGQAAPFFVREMVPSVEGFGGVETGQLRSARLKILEDAENLGHLKDGEDSEGRTVYQFTLI
;
A
#
# COMPACT_ATOMS: atom_id res chain seq x y z
N MET A 1 24.12 -5.41 -9.27
CA MET A 1 22.92 -5.99 -9.92
C MET A 1 22.58 -7.22 -9.09
N GLN A 2 21.41 -7.26 -8.48
CA GLN A 2 20.94 -8.41 -7.69
C GLN A 2 20.17 -9.35 -8.63
N CYS A 3 20.38 -10.66 -8.51
CA CYS A 3 19.64 -11.66 -9.28
C CYS A 3 19.16 -12.73 -8.30
N ILE A 4 17.86 -13.03 -8.31
CA ILE A 4 17.27 -14.08 -7.46
C ILE A 4 17.11 -15.34 -8.31
N LEU A 5 17.83 -16.40 -7.93
CA LEU A 5 17.73 -17.71 -8.54
C LEU A 5 16.41 -18.38 -8.13
N GLN A 6 15.48 -18.52 -9.07
CA GLN A 6 14.11 -18.97 -8.79
C GLN A 6 14.05 -20.40 -8.21
N ASP A 7 15.03 -21.24 -8.55
CA ASP A 7 15.09 -22.66 -8.17
C ASP A 7 15.93 -22.92 -6.91
N SER A 8 16.48 -21.88 -6.29
CA SER A 8 17.25 -21.98 -5.04
C SER A 8 16.50 -21.34 -3.88
N ALA A 9 15.97 -22.17 -2.98
CA ALA A 9 15.27 -21.68 -1.79
C ALA A 9 16.20 -20.87 -0.86
N ASP A 10 17.48 -21.23 -0.78
CA ASP A 10 18.45 -20.53 0.07
C ASP A 10 18.87 -19.19 -0.53
N ASP A 11 19.03 -19.13 -1.85
CA ASP A 11 19.27 -17.87 -2.55
C ASP A 11 18.05 -16.95 -2.42
N TRP A 12 16.86 -17.47 -2.67
CA TRP A 12 15.62 -16.71 -2.52
C TRP A 12 15.49 -16.11 -1.11
N ARG A 13 15.75 -16.88 -0.05
CA ARG A 13 15.69 -16.36 1.35
C ARG A 13 16.69 -15.24 1.59
N LYS A 14 17.92 -15.39 1.12
CA LYS A 14 18.97 -14.37 1.27
C LYS A 14 18.61 -13.11 0.51
N GLU A 15 18.28 -13.25 -0.77
CA GLU A 15 18.07 -12.12 -1.65
C GLU A 15 16.74 -11.40 -1.40
N SER A 16 15.67 -12.12 -1.01
CA SER A 16 14.38 -11.52 -0.67
C SER A 16 14.47 -10.61 0.56
N ALA A 17 15.28 -11.00 1.55
CA ALA A 17 15.55 -10.18 2.73
C ALA A 17 16.32 -8.89 2.37
N MET A 18 17.19 -8.96 1.35
CA MET A 18 18.01 -7.83 0.91
C MET A 18 17.28 -6.83 0.01
N MET A 19 16.05 -7.13 -0.45
CA MET A 19 15.29 -6.25 -1.36
C MET A 19 15.17 -4.83 -0.84
N ARG A 20 15.03 -4.66 0.48
CA ARG A 20 15.01 -3.37 1.16
C ARG A 20 16.22 -2.53 0.78
N HIS A 21 17.42 -3.09 0.95
CA HIS A 21 18.68 -2.41 0.71
C HIS A 21 18.96 -2.21 -0.78
N VAL A 22 18.59 -3.17 -1.62
CA VAL A 22 18.85 -3.08 -3.07
C VAL A 22 18.04 -1.99 -3.73
N TYR A 23 16.73 -1.94 -3.47
CA TYR A 23 15.90 -0.91 -4.10
C TYR A 23 16.09 0.46 -3.47
N SER A 24 16.25 0.57 -2.14
CA SER A 24 16.41 1.87 -1.48
C SER A 24 17.75 2.56 -1.77
N ASN A 25 18.82 1.80 -2.01
CA ASN A 25 20.14 2.34 -2.33
C ASN A 25 20.45 2.36 -3.83
N GLY A 26 19.52 1.91 -4.67
CA GLY A 26 19.63 1.99 -6.12
C GLY A 26 19.63 3.44 -6.63
N SER A 27 20.54 3.77 -7.54
CA SER A 27 20.55 5.11 -8.18
C SER A 27 19.38 5.32 -9.14
N LEU A 28 18.97 4.26 -9.84
CA LEU A 28 17.85 4.26 -10.77
C LEU A 28 17.32 2.84 -10.90
N ASN A 29 16.01 2.68 -10.73
CA ASN A 29 15.33 1.44 -11.09
C ASN A 29 14.79 1.56 -12.52
N ILE A 30 15.08 0.57 -13.36
CA ILE A 30 14.59 0.51 -14.75
C ILE A 30 13.47 -0.51 -14.79
N ALA A 31 12.25 -0.04 -15.07
CA ALA A 31 11.05 -0.87 -15.04
C ALA A 31 10.52 -1.11 -16.46
N ALA A 32 10.47 -2.38 -16.88
CA ALA A 32 9.79 -2.87 -18.08
C ALA A 32 8.26 -2.79 -17.93
N THR A 33 7.73 -1.59 -17.69
CA THR A 33 6.37 -1.35 -17.17
C THR A 33 5.29 -1.92 -18.09
N ALA A 34 5.48 -1.79 -19.40
CA ALA A 34 4.54 -2.28 -20.40
C ALA A 34 4.71 -3.76 -20.79
N ALA A 35 5.77 -4.42 -20.32
CA ALA A 35 6.05 -5.83 -20.57
C ALA A 35 5.11 -6.71 -19.74
N SER A 36 4.47 -7.68 -20.41
CA SER A 36 3.63 -8.69 -19.78
C SER A 36 4.42 -9.92 -19.33
N GLY A 37 5.62 -10.11 -19.90
CA GLY A 37 6.55 -11.19 -19.57
C GLY A 37 7.99 -10.79 -19.86
N ASP A 38 8.90 -11.71 -19.57
CA ASP A 38 10.34 -11.60 -19.78
C ASP A 38 10.73 -11.47 -21.27
N GLN A 39 9.94 -12.05 -22.19
CA GLN A 39 10.21 -12.02 -23.63
C GLN A 39 9.91 -10.68 -24.31
N ASP A 40 9.17 -9.77 -23.67
CA ASP A 40 8.75 -8.50 -24.30
C ASP A 40 9.88 -7.44 -24.33
N GLY A 41 10.86 -7.54 -23.43
CA GLY A 41 11.94 -6.56 -23.29
C GLY A 41 11.48 -5.16 -22.85
N LEU A 42 12.28 -4.14 -23.19
CA LEU A 42 12.03 -2.74 -22.82
C LEU A 42 11.45 -1.88 -23.96
N SER A 43 11.59 -2.33 -25.22
CA SER A 43 11.25 -1.54 -26.39
C SER A 43 9.96 -2.02 -27.02
N PHE A 44 8.99 -1.13 -27.11
CA PHE A 44 7.76 -1.35 -27.85
C PHE A 44 7.74 -0.44 -29.08
N GLN A 45 7.08 -0.89 -30.14
CA GLN A 45 6.81 -0.01 -31.28
C GLN A 45 5.91 1.14 -30.82
N ARG A 46 6.46 2.35 -30.82
CA ARG A 46 5.78 3.57 -30.36
C ARG A 46 5.30 4.38 -31.56
N ASN A 47 4.11 4.97 -31.44
CA ASN A 47 3.67 6.01 -32.35
C ASN A 47 4.20 7.36 -31.82
N PRO A 48 5.10 8.07 -32.53
CA PRO A 48 5.64 9.35 -32.09
C PRO A 48 4.56 10.43 -31.89
N HIS A 49 3.40 10.29 -32.51
CA HIS A 49 2.27 11.20 -32.31
C HIS A 49 1.62 11.04 -30.92
N SER A 50 1.76 9.89 -30.26
CA SER A 50 1.16 9.63 -28.96
C SER A 50 1.83 10.37 -27.79
N SER A 51 3.09 10.80 -27.95
CA SER A 51 3.82 11.62 -26.96
C SER A 51 3.79 13.12 -27.29
N ARG A 52 3.24 13.53 -28.43
CA ARG A 52 3.10 14.95 -28.80
C ARG A 52 1.98 15.61 -28.02
N HIS A 53 2.21 16.86 -27.64
CA HIS A 53 1.17 17.72 -27.13
C HIS A 53 0.10 17.97 -28.19
N ILE A 54 -1.16 17.74 -27.83
CA ILE A 54 -2.29 18.27 -28.59
C ILE A 54 -2.51 19.69 -28.10
N THR A 55 -2.39 20.68 -28.98
CA THR A 55 -2.66 22.08 -28.66
C THR A 55 -4.02 22.50 -29.19
N VAL A 56 -4.79 23.20 -28.37
CA VAL A 56 -5.99 23.92 -28.81
C VAL A 56 -5.84 25.39 -28.50
N ASN A 57 -6.37 26.23 -29.38
CA ASN A 57 -6.39 27.67 -29.17
C ASN A 57 -7.81 28.07 -28.77
N ILE A 58 -7.97 28.48 -27.52
CA ILE A 58 -9.24 28.99 -27.01
C ILE A 58 -9.29 30.48 -27.36
N THR A 59 -10.21 30.88 -28.23
CA THR A 59 -10.34 32.27 -28.69
C THR A 59 -11.48 33.03 -28.02
N TRP A 60 -12.44 32.32 -27.42
CA TRP A 60 -13.61 32.93 -26.80
C TRP A 60 -13.31 33.40 -25.37
N LYS A 61 -13.95 34.49 -24.98
CA LYS A 61 -13.94 35.03 -23.62
C LYS A 61 -15.24 34.64 -22.94
N HIS A 62 -15.16 34.01 -21.77
CA HIS A 62 -16.31 33.83 -20.88
C HIS A 62 -16.10 34.69 -19.64
N PRO A 63 -17.02 35.62 -19.30
CA PRO A 63 -16.84 36.57 -18.19
C PRO A 63 -16.37 35.90 -16.89
N ASP A 64 -16.96 34.76 -16.54
CA ASP A 64 -16.65 34.03 -15.31
C ASP A 64 -15.30 33.28 -15.31
N LEU A 65 -14.69 33.08 -16.49
CA LEU A 65 -13.47 32.29 -16.64
C LEU A 65 -12.26 33.13 -17.06
N VAL A 66 -12.44 34.37 -17.52
CA VAL A 66 -11.34 35.21 -18.03
C VAL A 66 -10.21 35.40 -17.01
N SER A 67 -10.53 35.50 -15.72
CA SER A 67 -9.53 35.68 -14.65
C SER A 67 -8.73 34.41 -14.32
N HIS A 68 -9.25 33.21 -14.61
CA HIS A 68 -8.62 31.93 -14.22
C HIS A 68 -8.20 31.07 -15.42
N LYS A 69 -8.82 31.27 -16.58
CA LYS A 69 -8.64 30.55 -17.84
C LYS A 69 -8.87 31.51 -19.03
N PRO A 70 -7.97 32.48 -19.25
CA PRO A 70 -8.09 33.45 -20.34
C PRO A 70 -8.02 32.77 -21.72
N PRO A 71 -8.51 33.41 -22.79
CA PRO A 71 -8.21 32.95 -24.15
C PRO A 71 -6.70 32.76 -24.35
N GLY A 72 -6.32 31.74 -25.10
CA GLY A 72 -4.91 31.42 -25.34
C GLY A 72 -4.69 29.99 -25.80
N ARG A 73 -3.42 29.60 -25.86
CA ARG A 73 -3.01 28.25 -26.24
C ARG A 73 -3.05 27.33 -25.02
N TYR A 74 -3.78 26.24 -25.13
CA TYR A 74 -3.92 25.20 -24.13
C TYR A 74 -3.41 23.87 -24.66
N TYR A 75 -2.96 23.01 -23.74
CA TYR A 75 -2.63 21.62 -24.02
C TYR A 75 -3.79 20.73 -23.61
N ILE A 76 -4.22 19.86 -24.51
CA ILE A 76 -5.13 18.76 -24.22
C ILE A 76 -4.29 17.52 -23.98
N PHE A 77 -4.59 16.83 -22.88
CA PHE A 77 -4.02 15.53 -22.57
C PHE A 77 -5.04 14.70 -21.79
N ASN A 78 -4.81 13.40 -21.77
CA ASN A 78 -5.62 12.50 -20.95
C ASN A 78 -5.18 12.64 -19.47
N GLY A 79 -6.08 13.14 -18.62
CA GLY A 79 -5.83 13.23 -17.18
C GLY A 79 -5.50 11.86 -16.55
N GLY A 80 -6.08 10.76 -17.02
CA GLY A 80 -5.77 9.41 -16.52
C GLY A 80 -4.50 8.78 -17.10
N ILE A 81 -3.59 9.53 -17.73
CA ILE A 81 -2.45 8.93 -18.44
C ILE A 81 -1.54 8.10 -17.54
N TRP A 82 -1.28 8.56 -16.31
CA TRP A 82 -0.44 7.80 -15.37
C TRP A 82 -1.10 6.49 -14.94
N ASP A 83 -2.38 6.55 -14.55
CA ASP A 83 -3.12 5.37 -14.11
C ASP A 83 -3.24 4.34 -15.23
N ARG A 84 -3.43 4.80 -16.47
CA ARG A 84 -3.54 3.93 -17.64
C ARG A 84 -2.21 3.30 -18.04
N GLU A 85 -1.14 4.09 -18.09
CA GLU A 85 0.12 3.70 -18.73
C GLU A 85 1.14 3.13 -17.73
N VAL A 86 1.00 3.47 -16.44
CA VAL A 86 1.86 2.99 -15.36
C VAL A 86 1.05 2.10 -14.42
N GLU A 87 0.07 2.62 -13.68
CA GLU A 87 -0.56 1.84 -12.58
C GLU A 87 -1.31 0.60 -13.09
N SER A 88 -2.02 0.72 -14.21
CA SER A 88 -2.76 -0.38 -14.84
C SER A 88 -1.90 -1.25 -15.75
N ALA A 89 -0.60 -0.95 -15.87
CA ALA A 89 0.31 -1.66 -16.76
C ALA A 89 0.59 -3.08 -16.25
N PRO A 90 0.96 -4.03 -17.13
CA PRO A 90 1.11 -5.43 -16.78
C PRO A 90 2.09 -5.69 -15.62
N LEU A 91 3.24 -5.00 -15.61
CA LEU A 91 4.25 -5.14 -14.54
C LEU A 91 3.67 -4.81 -13.16
N ASN A 92 2.92 -3.70 -13.06
CA ASN A 92 2.38 -3.20 -11.79
C ASN A 92 1.20 -4.00 -11.25
N LYS A 93 0.72 -4.99 -12.02
CA LYS A 93 -0.25 -5.99 -11.52
C LYS A 93 0.42 -7.11 -10.71
N ARG A 94 1.75 -7.14 -10.59
CA ARG A 94 2.51 -8.14 -9.82
C ARG A 94 2.74 -7.62 -8.39
N GLY A 95 2.50 -8.46 -7.39
CA GLY A 95 2.54 -8.03 -5.98
C GLY A 95 3.92 -7.56 -5.52
N TRP A 96 4.98 -8.32 -5.86
CA TRP A 96 6.35 -7.94 -5.52
C TRP A 96 6.77 -6.57 -6.07
N VAL A 97 6.25 -6.17 -7.24
CA VAL A 97 6.60 -4.89 -7.89
C VAL A 97 6.18 -3.68 -7.04
N LEU A 98 5.15 -3.80 -6.19
CA LEU A 98 4.77 -2.70 -5.31
C LEU A 98 5.91 -2.34 -4.36
N GLN A 99 6.58 -3.34 -3.77
CA GLN A 99 7.73 -3.14 -2.88
C GLN A 99 8.90 -2.51 -3.65
N GLU A 100 9.22 -3.06 -4.82
CA GLU A 100 10.29 -2.55 -5.69
C GLU A 100 10.07 -1.06 -6.01
N ARG A 101 8.84 -0.68 -6.37
CA ARG A 101 8.48 0.70 -6.70
C ARG A 101 8.48 1.63 -5.49
N SER A 102 8.00 1.15 -4.35
CA SER A 102 7.87 1.97 -3.14
C SER A 102 9.23 2.29 -2.52
N LEU A 103 10.18 1.36 -2.60
CA LEU A 103 11.51 1.53 -2.05
C LEU A 103 12.47 2.28 -2.97
N SER A 104 12.26 2.21 -4.29
CA SER A 104 13.13 2.85 -5.28
C SER A 104 13.07 4.39 -5.18
N PRO A 105 14.20 5.10 -4.98
CA PRO A 105 14.20 6.57 -4.95
C PRO A 105 13.79 7.20 -6.29
N ARG A 106 14.10 6.50 -7.39
CA ARG A 106 13.92 6.93 -8.78
C ARG A 106 13.62 5.72 -9.65
N ILE A 107 12.64 5.84 -10.53
CA ILE A 107 12.22 4.79 -11.46
C ILE A 107 12.04 5.41 -12.84
N LEU A 108 12.66 4.77 -13.83
CA LEU A 108 12.38 5.00 -15.24
C LEU A 108 11.48 3.87 -15.75
N HIS A 109 10.22 4.21 -15.99
CA HIS A 109 9.23 3.31 -16.53
C HIS A 109 9.28 3.30 -18.06
N PHE A 110 9.61 2.16 -18.63
CA PHE A 110 9.39 1.86 -20.04
C PHE A 110 7.92 1.51 -20.25
N GLY A 111 7.11 2.55 -20.48
CA GLY A 111 5.69 2.46 -20.78
C GLY A 111 5.42 2.04 -22.22
N ARG A 112 4.13 1.80 -22.53
CA ARG A 112 3.72 1.31 -23.86
C ARG A 112 3.88 2.39 -24.92
N THR A 113 3.57 3.62 -24.56
CA THR A 113 3.51 4.76 -25.48
C THR A 113 4.70 5.70 -25.36
N GLN A 114 5.30 5.81 -24.18
CA GLN A 114 6.41 6.71 -23.87
C GLN A 114 7.13 6.29 -22.58
N LEU A 115 8.25 6.95 -22.29
CA LEU A 115 8.92 6.85 -20.98
C LEU A 115 8.20 7.69 -19.92
N TYR A 116 8.16 7.15 -18.70
CA TYR A 116 7.67 7.85 -17.52
C TYR A 116 8.74 7.86 -16.43
N TRP A 117 8.88 8.98 -15.75
CA TRP A 117 9.78 9.13 -14.62
C TRP A 117 8.98 9.22 -13.34
N GLN A 118 9.36 8.42 -12.35
CA GLN A 118 8.86 8.50 -10.99
C GLN A 118 10.04 8.76 -10.04
N CYS A 119 9.88 9.71 -9.13
CA CYS A 119 10.70 9.80 -7.93
C CYS A 119 9.85 10.22 -6.74
N ASN A 120 10.46 10.31 -5.57
CA ASN A 120 9.79 10.69 -4.32
C ASN A 120 9.11 12.07 -4.34
N THR A 121 9.48 12.95 -5.29
CA THR A 121 8.99 14.33 -5.35
C THR A 121 8.27 14.70 -6.65
N ALA A 122 8.40 13.89 -7.71
CA ALA A 122 7.87 14.24 -9.01
C ALA A 122 7.51 13.02 -9.85
N LEU A 123 6.45 13.18 -10.63
CA LEU A 123 6.09 12.31 -11.75
C LEU A 123 6.30 13.11 -13.04
N ARG A 124 6.89 12.50 -14.07
CA ARG A 124 7.13 13.13 -15.37
C ARG A 124 6.90 12.12 -16.49
N SER A 125 6.74 12.62 -17.71
CA SER A 125 6.63 11.80 -18.92
C SER A 125 7.38 12.48 -20.06
N GLU A 126 7.65 11.77 -21.17
CA GLU A 126 8.20 12.41 -22.38
C GLU A 126 7.33 13.58 -22.85
N MET A 127 6.01 13.44 -22.76
CA MET A 127 5.06 14.51 -23.07
C MET A 127 5.18 15.67 -22.08
N PHE A 128 5.33 15.40 -20.78
CA PHE A 128 5.41 16.45 -19.74
C PHE A 128 6.72 16.35 -18.95
N PRO A 129 7.85 16.81 -19.50
CA PRO A 129 9.16 16.64 -18.89
C PRO A 129 9.38 17.59 -17.69
N ARG A 130 8.61 18.69 -17.59
CA ARG A 130 8.76 19.69 -16.53
C ARG A 130 7.76 19.57 -15.38
N ASP A 131 6.53 19.16 -15.67
CA ASP A 131 5.50 18.97 -14.65
C ASP A 131 4.34 18.16 -15.23
N LEU A 132 4.25 16.88 -14.85
CA LEU A 132 3.03 16.12 -15.03
C LEU A 132 2.10 16.54 -13.89
N ARG A 133 1.35 17.64 -14.06
CA ARG A 133 0.50 18.21 -12.99
C ARG A 133 -0.44 17.14 -12.41
N THR A 134 -0.03 16.52 -11.31
CA THR A 134 -0.67 15.35 -10.70
C THR A 134 -2.02 15.68 -10.06
N LYS A 135 -2.32 16.97 -9.90
CA LYS A 135 -3.57 17.47 -9.32
C LYS A 135 -4.82 17.05 -10.10
N ASN A 136 -4.68 16.71 -11.39
CA ASN A 136 -5.78 16.29 -12.26
C ASN A 136 -5.64 14.84 -12.78
N LEU A 137 -4.70 14.07 -12.24
CA LEU A 137 -4.48 12.68 -12.64
C LEU A 137 -5.35 11.71 -11.84
N GLY A 138 -6.67 11.76 -12.07
CA GLY A 138 -7.64 10.75 -11.61
C GLY A 138 -7.67 10.45 -10.10
N PRO A 139 -8.61 9.61 -9.65
CA PRO A 139 -8.70 9.22 -8.25
C PRO A 139 -7.81 8.00 -7.95
N HIS A 140 -6.91 8.15 -6.97
CA HIS A 140 -6.57 7.14 -5.95
C HIS A 140 -5.42 6.12 -6.09
N VAL A 141 -4.64 6.03 -7.17
CA VAL A 141 -3.47 5.09 -7.20
C VAL A 141 -2.06 5.74 -7.12
N PRO A 142 -1.80 6.97 -7.64
CA PRO A 142 -0.43 7.51 -7.76
C PRO A 142 0.33 7.82 -6.44
N ARG A 143 -0.32 7.77 -5.27
CA ARG A 143 0.19 8.35 -4.00
C ARG A 143 0.88 7.36 -3.07
N VAL A 144 0.62 6.07 -3.24
CA VAL A 144 1.08 5.04 -2.30
C VAL A 144 2.60 4.93 -2.24
N THR A 145 3.26 4.90 -3.40
CA THR A 145 4.68 4.52 -3.49
C THR A 145 5.63 5.70 -3.21
N SER A 146 5.36 6.89 -3.76
CA SER A 146 6.26 8.06 -3.66
C SER A 146 6.15 8.84 -2.33
N ARG A 147 4.98 8.85 -1.69
CA ARG A 147 4.77 9.59 -0.43
C ARG A 147 5.12 8.78 0.80
N PHE A 148 5.00 7.45 0.74
CA PHE A 148 5.29 6.57 1.87
C PHE A 148 6.72 6.79 2.39
N THR A 149 7.74 6.63 1.55
CA THR A 149 9.14 6.80 1.98
C THR A 149 9.49 8.23 2.37
N THR A 150 8.95 9.23 1.67
CA THR A 150 9.17 10.65 2.01
C THR A 150 8.62 10.99 3.39
N ARG A 151 7.42 10.49 3.72
CA ARG A 151 6.78 10.74 5.01
C ARG A 151 7.47 10.02 6.16
N LEU A 152 7.89 8.77 5.97
CA LEU A 152 8.67 8.05 6.98
C LEU A 152 10.02 8.72 7.27
N ARG A 153 10.67 9.29 6.24
CA ARG A 153 11.90 10.09 6.46
C ARG A 153 11.63 11.37 7.25
N ALA A 154 10.52 12.04 7.01
CA ALA A 154 10.13 13.24 7.77
C ALA A 154 9.91 12.90 9.25
N LEU A 155 9.23 11.79 9.54
CA LEU A 155 9.06 11.25 10.89
C LEU A 155 10.40 11.01 11.60
N GLN A 156 11.32 10.31 10.97
CA GLN A 156 12.64 10.01 11.53
C GLN A 156 13.45 11.29 11.83
N GLN A 157 13.29 12.34 11.03
CA GLN A 157 13.97 13.62 11.25
C GLN A 157 13.32 14.45 12.37
N GLN A 158 12.01 14.34 12.56
CA GLN A 158 11.25 15.13 13.55
C GLN A 158 11.24 14.56 14.98
N GLN A 159 11.63 13.30 15.18
CA GLN A 159 11.81 12.72 16.53
C GLN A 159 12.84 13.48 17.41
N ARG A 160 13.46 14.55 16.90
CA ARG A 160 14.41 15.42 17.60
C ARG A 160 13.85 16.70 18.22
N GLY A 161 12.53 17.00 18.21
CA GLY A 161 12.11 18.25 18.87
C GLY A 161 10.65 18.65 19.11
N GLN A 162 9.59 18.00 18.60
CA GLN A 162 8.20 18.48 18.81
C GLN A 162 7.12 17.35 18.87
N PRO A 163 6.33 17.21 19.95
CA PRO A 163 5.38 16.09 20.13
C PRO A 163 4.13 16.12 19.23
N ALA A 164 3.47 17.27 19.07
CA ALA A 164 2.20 17.34 18.34
C ALA A 164 2.34 17.12 16.82
N ALA A 165 3.49 17.52 16.25
CA ALA A 165 3.81 17.22 14.85
C ALA A 165 4.01 15.71 14.64
N ALA A 166 4.60 15.02 15.62
CA ALA A 166 4.84 13.58 15.55
C ALA A 166 3.54 12.77 15.49
N GLU A 167 2.50 13.16 16.24
CA GLU A 167 1.20 12.46 16.23
C GLU A 167 0.49 12.58 14.87
N HIS A 168 0.45 13.79 14.28
CA HIS A 168 -0.13 13.99 12.95
C HIS A 168 0.62 13.20 11.87
N GLU A 169 1.94 13.19 11.94
CA GLU A 169 2.78 12.45 10.99
C GLU A 169 2.62 10.94 11.16
N LEU A 170 2.49 10.44 12.39
CA LEU A 170 2.21 9.02 12.69
C LEU A 170 0.85 8.59 12.11
N ALA A 171 -0.21 9.35 12.36
CA ALA A 171 -1.52 9.12 11.75
C ALA A 171 -1.45 9.12 10.22
N GLY A 172 -0.63 10.02 9.67
CA GLY A 172 -0.29 10.07 8.26
C GLY A 172 0.40 8.80 7.75
N ALA A 173 1.38 8.26 8.46
CA ALA A 173 2.07 7.02 8.08
C ALA A 173 1.11 5.82 8.02
N HIS A 174 0.26 5.65 9.03
CA HIS A 174 -0.77 4.60 9.01
C HIS A 174 -1.78 4.77 7.87
N ALA A 175 -2.20 6.00 7.56
CA ALA A 175 -3.07 6.24 6.41
C ALA A 175 -2.40 5.79 5.09
N HIS A 176 -1.10 6.07 4.92
CA HIS A 176 -0.37 5.60 3.74
C HIS A 176 -0.19 4.07 3.73
N TRP A 177 -0.03 3.43 4.89
CA TRP A 177 -0.03 1.97 4.99
C TRP A 177 -1.37 1.38 4.54
N SER A 178 -2.51 1.95 4.97
CA SER A 178 -3.83 1.52 4.49
C SER A 178 -3.96 1.65 2.97
N GLU A 179 -3.53 2.78 2.40
CA GLU A 179 -3.50 2.95 0.94
C GLU A 179 -2.61 1.90 0.26
N LEU A 180 -1.48 1.54 0.89
CA LEU A 180 -0.58 0.50 0.43
C LEU A 180 -1.22 -0.88 0.43
N VAL A 181 -1.88 -1.26 1.51
CA VAL A 181 -2.62 -2.53 1.61
C VAL A 181 -3.73 -2.59 0.55
N ASN A 182 -4.44 -1.48 0.32
CA ASN A 182 -5.51 -1.40 -0.69
C ASN A 182 -4.96 -1.62 -2.11
N ALA A 183 -3.85 -0.96 -2.45
CA ALA A 183 -3.20 -1.13 -3.74
C ALA A 183 -2.58 -2.55 -3.89
N TYR A 184 -1.91 -3.03 -2.85
CA TYR A 184 -1.23 -4.32 -2.83
C TYR A 184 -2.20 -5.49 -2.98
N SER A 185 -3.30 -5.49 -2.23
CA SER A 185 -4.29 -6.57 -2.25
C SER A 185 -4.97 -6.75 -3.61
N ALA A 186 -4.99 -5.71 -4.45
CA ALA A 186 -5.49 -5.77 -5.82
C ALA A 186 -4.51 -6.42 -6.83
N THR A 187 -3.25 -6.64 -6.45
CA THR A 187 -2.22 -7.24 -7.30
C THR A 187 -2.34 -8.77 -7.41
N ARG A 188 -1.42 -9.40 -8.14
CA ARG A 188 -1.30 -10.86 -8.28
C ARG A 188 0.06 -11.32 -7.78
N LEU A 189 0.07 -12.40 -7.02
CA LEU A 189 1.27 -13.11 -6.60
C LEU A 189 1.36 -14.43 -7.35
N SER A 190 2.55 -14.77 -7.82
CA SER A 190 2.81 -16.10 -8.40
C SER A 190 2.77 -17.18 -7.31
N ARG A 191 3.27 -16.87 -6.11
CA ARG A 191 3.22 -17.75 -4.94
C ARG A 191 2.32 -17.13 -3.87
N PRO A 192 1.16 -17.72 -3.56
CA PRO A 192 0.26 -17.19 -2.54
C PRO A 192 0.91 -17.02 -1.16
N ALA A 193 1.88 -17.86 -0.80
CA ALA A 193 2.60 -17.79 0.47
C ALA A 193 3.41 -16.48 0.65
N ASP A 194 3.78 -15.81 -0.45
CA ASP A 194 4.61 -14.59 -0.41
C ASP A 194 3.84 -13.36 0.07
N LYS A 195 2.55 -13.48 0.42
CA LYS A 195 1.66 -12.33 0.56
C LYS A 195 2.13 -11.30 1.59
N LEU A 196 2.59 -11.73 2.75
CA LEU A 196 3.16 -10.82 3.75
C LEU A 196 4.65 -10.56 3.52
N ILE A 197 5.35 -11.49 2.88
CA ILE A 197 6.79 -11.41 2.57
C ILE A 197 7.05 -10.28 1.58
N ALA A 198 6.23 -10.15 0.54
CA ALA A 198 6.36 -9.14 -0.50
C ALA A 198 6.04 -7.70 -0.07
N VAL A 199 5.65 -7.50 1.20
CA VAL A 199 5.50 -6.18 1.81
C VAL A 199 6.34 -6.02 3.08
N GLN A 200 7.15 -7.02 3.43
CA GLN A 200 7.91 -7.06 4.67
C GLN A 200 8.89 -5.89 4.77
N ALA A 201 9.65 -5.62 3.72
CA ALA A 201 10.60 -4.52 3.73
C ALA A 201 9.93 -3.14 3.95
N LEU A 202 8.68 -2.99 3.50
CA LEU A 202 7.90 -1.78 3.71
C LEU A 202 7.40 -1.69 5.16
N ALA A 203 6.94 -2.81 5.72
CA ALA A 203 6.56 -2.91 7.12
C ALA A 203 7.73 -2.58 8.04
N GLU A 204 8.90 -3.17 7.83
CA GLU A 204 10.11 -2.86 8.61
C GLU A 204 10.51 -1.38 8.48
N THR A 205 10.37 -0.79 7.28
CA THR A 205 10.65 0.64 7.09
C THR A 205 9.71 1.53 7.88
N MET A 206 8.46 1.16 8.00
CA MET A 206 7.52 1.89 8.83
C MET A 206 7.77 1.66 10.32
N GLN A 207 8.00 0.41 10.74
CA GLN A 207 8.34 0.07 12.13
C GLN A 207 9.57 0.82 12.62
N ASP A 208 10.64 0.90 11.83
CA ASP A 208 11.86 1.66 12.18
C ASP A 208 11.61 3.18 12.29
N ALA A 209 10.60 3.70 11.59
CA ALA A 209 10.29 5.12 11.56
C ALA A 209 9.25 5.54 12.62
N THR A 210 8.32 4.65 12.96
CA THR A 210 7.22 4.92 13.91
C THR A 210 7.48 4.35 15.30
N GLY A 211 8.31 3.31 15.42
CA GLY A 211 8.46 2.52 16.62
C GLY A 211 7.27 1.60 16.92
N ASP A 212 6.27 1.54 16.03
CA ASP A 212 5.10 0.68 16.21
C ASP A 212 5.40 -0.75 15.76
N ALA A 213 4.81 -1.72 16.45
CA ALA A 213 5.03 -3.14 16.17
C ALA A 213 4.14 -3.61 15.01
N TYR A 214 4.75 -4.17 13.97
CA TYR A 214 4.04 -4.80 12.88
C TYR A 214 3.56 -6.20 13.25
N VAL A 215 2.28 -6.48 13.03
CA VAL A 215 1.63 -7.72 13.45
C VAL A 215 0.80 -8.29 12.30
N ALA A 216 1.36 -9.29 11.61
CA ALA A 216 0.69 -10.06 10.56
C ALA A 216 -0.06 -9.23 9.50
N GLY A 217 0.46 -8.06 9.11
CA GLY A 217 -0.22 -7.16 8.15
C GLY A 217 -0.79 -5.89 8.76
N LEU A 218 -0.86 -5.81 10.09
CA LEU A 218 -1.52 -4.75 10.87
C LEU A 218 -0.53 -4.07 11.81
N TRP A 219 -0.95 -3.00 12.47
CA TRP A 219 -0.15 -2.25 13.44
C TRP A 219 -0.67 -2.39 14.87
N ARG A 220 0.22 -2.70 15.83
CA ARG A 220 -0.17 -2.99 17.22
C ARG A 220 -0.88 -1.80 17.88
N SER A 221 -0.40 -0.58 17.66
CA SER A 221 -1.01 0.62 18.26
C SER A 221 -2.45 0.89 17.81
N ARG A 222 -2.86 0.31 16.66
CA ARG A 222 -4.16 0.57 16.02
C ARG A 222 -4.91 -0.70 15.65
N LEU A 223 -4.61 -1.80 16.34
CA LEU A 223 -5.12 -3.12 16.00
C LEU A 223 -6.65 -3.16 15.89
N ALA A 224 -7.36 -2.47 16.79
CA ALA A 224 -8.82 -2.37 16.78
C ALA A 224 -9.39 -1.73 15.50
N GLU A 225 -8.69 -0.77 14.91
CA GLU A 225 -9.08 -0.13 13.66
C GLU A 225 -8.63 -0.95 12.45
N ASP A 226 -7.40 -1.49 12.52
CA ASP A 226 -6.77 -2.20 11.43
C ASP A 226 -7.44 -3.55 11.13
N VAL A 227 -8.13 -4.17 12.10
CA VAL A 227 -8.96 -5.39 11.87
C VAL A 227 -10.29 -5.11 11.16
N LEU A 228 -10.71 -3.84 11.00
CA LEU A 228 -11.97 -3.45 10.36
C LEU A 228 -11.90 -3.40 8.83
N TRP A 229 -10.89 -4.05 8.23
CA TRP A 229 -10.80 -4.17 6.78
C TRP A 229 -11.99 -4.94 6.23
N ARG A 230 -12.38 -4.62 4.99
CA ARG A 230 -13.51 -5.27 4.32
C ARG A 230 -13.17 -5.62 2.89
N THR A 231 -13.91 -6.55 2.31
CA THR A 231 -13.79 -6.89 0.88
C THR A 231 -14.89 -6.26 0.04
N ASP A 232 -15.99 -5.82 0.66
CA ASP A 232 -17.09 -5.17 -0.04
C ASP A 232 -16.85 -3.66 -0.13
N VAL A 233 -16.36 -3.23 -1.29
CA VAL A 233 -15.88 -1.86 -1.52
C VAL A 233 -17.04 -0.95 -1.98
N ASP A 234 -18.09 -1.51 -2.58
CA ASP A 234 -19.25 -0.78 -3.13
C ASP A 234 -20.31 -1.81 -3.61
N GLU A 235 -21.53 -1.79 -3.05
CA GLU A 235 -22.64 -2.66 -3.48
C GLU A 235 -22.94 -2.53 -4.99
N ARG A 236 -22.58 -1.39 -5.60
CA ARG A 236 -22.76 -1.11 -7.04
C ARG A 236 -21.65 -1.68 -7.91
N ARG A 237 -20.55 -2.15 -7.32
CA ARG A 237 -19.42 -2.77 -8.04
C ARG A 237 -19.15 -4.15 -7.46
N PRO A 238 -19.70 -5.21 -8.08
CA PRO A 238 -19.43 -6.57 -7.63
C PRO A 238 -17.92 -6.83 -7.58
N LEU A 239 -17.52 -7.68 -6.64
CA LEU A 239 -16.14 -8.12 -6.49
C LEU A 239 -15.59 -8.54 -7.85
N ARG A 240 -14.45 -7.96 -8.24
CA ARG A 240 -13.78 -8.31 -9.51
C ARG A 240 -13.34 -9.77 -9.56
N ARG A 241 -13.22 -10.44 -8.41
CA ARG A 241 -12.79 -11.83 -8.25
C ARG A 241 -13.54 -12.48 -7.09
N PRO A 242 -13.81 -13.80 -7.16
CA PRO A 242 -14.36 -14.54 -6.03
C PRO A 242 -13.44 -14.43 -4.81
N LEU A 243 -14.04 -14.27 -3.63
CA LEU A 243 -13.31 -14.39 -2.37
C LEU A 243 -12.78 -15.82 -2.25
N ARG A 244 -11.47 -15.97 -2.05
CA ARG A 244 -10.83 -17.28 -1.88
C ARG A 244 -9.92 -17.23 -0.67
N ARG A 245 -9.98 -18.28 0.15
CA ARG A 245 -8.98 -18.57 1.16
C ARG A 245 -7.88 -19.42 0.51
N PRO A 246 -6.59 -19.16 0.76
CA PRO A 246 -5.51 -19.99 0.23
C PRO A 246 -5.61 -21.40 0.82
N ALA A 247 -5.28 -22.42 0.02
CA ALA A 247 -5.33 -23.82 0.44
C ALA A 247 -4.33 -24.15 1.57
N ARG A 248 -3.23 -23.39 1.66
CA ARG A 248 -2.26 -23.48 2.75
C ARG A 248 -2.35 -22.23 3.60
N TRP A 249 -2.28 -22.42 4.91
CA TRP A 249 -2.22 -21.32 5.86
C TRP A 249 -1.00 -20.43 5.61
N ARG A 250 -1.19 -19.11 5.66
CA ARG A 250 -0.12 -18.11 5.49
C ARG A 250 -0.25 -16.89 6.40
N ALA A 251 -1.45 -16.68 6.97
CA ALA A 251 -1.78 -15.52 7.79
C ALA A 251 -3.02 -15.83 8.64
N PRO A 252 -3.13 -15.27 9.85
CA PRO A 252 -4.31 -15.42 10.70
C PRO A 252 -5.54 -14.79 10.06
N THR A 253 -6.73 -15.30 10.38
CA THR A 253 -7.99 -14.86 9.76
C THR A 253 -8.36 -13.40 9.99
N TRP A 254 -7.91 -12.79 11.08
CA TRP A 254 -8.12 -11.36 11.36
C TRP A 254 -7.19 -10.46 10.53
N SER A 255 -6.22 -11.03 9.82
CA SER A 255 -5.38 -10.30 8.86
C SER A 255 -6.03 -10.27 7.47
N TRP A 256 -5.93 -9.12 6.80
CA TRP A 256 -6.29 -8.97 5.39
C TRP A 256 -5.52 -9.92 4.46
N ALA A 257 -4.36 -10.41 4.89
CA ALA A 257 -3.55 -11.35 4.12
C ALA A 257 -4.12 -12.78 4.14
N SER A 258 -5.13 -13.07 4.96
CA SER A 258 -5.77 -14.39 5.01
C SER A 258 -6.61 -14.74 3.78
N LEU A 259 -6.96 -13.76 2.95
CA LEU A 259 -7.78 -13.95 1.75
C LEU A 259 -7.02 -13.58 0.48
N ASP A 260 -7.36 -14.19 -0.65
CA ASP A 260 -6.95 -13.79 -2.00
C ASP A 260 -8.03 -12.87 -2.61
N ALA A 261 -8.16 -11.69 -2.04
CA ALA A 261 -9.10 -10.67 -2.48
C ALA A 261 -8.46 -9.28 -2.40
N GLN A 262 -9.03 -8.35 -3.17
CA GLN A 262 -8.84 -6.93 -2.94
C GLN A 262 -9.56 -6.57 -1.63
N VAL A 263 -8.88 -5.82 -0.78
CA VAL A 263 -9.44 -5.33 0.48
C VAL A 263 -9.49 -3.80 0.49
N GLU A 264 -10.33 -3.28 1.35
CA GLU A 264 -10.36 -1.88 1.76
C GLU A 264 -10.01 -1.82 3.25
N SER A 265 -8.76 -1.45 3.54
CA SER A 265 -8.31 -0.91 4.82
C SER A 265 -8.63 0.57 4.84
N ARG A 266 -9.42 0.99 5.83
CA ARG A 266 -9.79 2.39 6.04
C ARG A 266 -8.86 2.99 7.09
N GLY A 267 -8.13 4.04 6.71
CA GLY A 267 -7.33 4.82 7.67
C GLY A 267 -8.21 5.61 8.65
N ALA A 268 -7.62 6.03 9.78
CA ALA A 268 -8.25 6.78 10.88
C ALA A 268 -9.26 7.87 10.46
N TYR A 269 -9.03 8.53 9.32
CA TYR A 269 -9.89 9.63 8.85
C TYR A 269 -11.34 9.22 8.52
N HIS A 270 -11.65 7.93 8.37
CA HIS A 270 -13.01 7.48 8.06
C HIS A 270 -13.84 7.06 9.29
N TYR A 271 -13.22 6.85 10.45
CA TYR A 271 -13.93 6.44 11.68
C TYR A 271 -13.98 7.54 12.74
N VAL A 272 -13.26 8.66 12.55
CA VAL A 272 -13.51 9.89 13.32
C VAL A 272 -14.75 10.60 12.76
N GLY A 273 -15.88 9.91 12.81
CA GLY A 273 -17.19 10.54 12.77
C GLY A 273 -17.39 11.22 14.12
N ARG A 274 -17.36 12.56 14.14
CA ARG A 274 -17.78 13.37 15.29
C ARG A 274 -19.17 12.91 15.77
N ARG A 275 -19.21 12.11 16.82
CA ARG A 275 -20.27 12.17 17.84
C ARG A 275 -19.59 12.49 19.17
N ALA A 276 -19.14 13.73 19.29
CA ALA A 276 -18.90 14.32 20.61
C ALA A 276 -20.27 14.36 21.33
N GLY A 277 -20.45 13.53 22.36
CA GLY A 277 -21.58 13.66 23.27
C GLY A 277 -22.21 12.38 23.83
N GLN A 278 -21.91 11.19 23.30
CA GLN A 278 -22.38 9.93 23.88
C GLN A 278 -21.24 8.92 23.87
N ALA A 279 -20.73 8.58 25.06
CA ALA A 279 -19.81 7.48 25.24
C ALA A 279 -20.54 6.20 24.79
N ALA A 280 -20.20 5.71 23.60
CA ALA A 280 -20.56 4.35 23.24
C ALA A 280 -19.86 3.41 24.24
N PRO A 281 -20.52 2.37 24.77
CA PRO A 281 -19.83 1.38 25.57
C PRO A 281 -18.75 0.75 24.69
N PHE A 282 -17.49 0.95 25.06
CA PHE A 282 -16.37 0.26 24.42
C PHE A 282 -16.40 -1.18 24.93
N PHE A 283 -16.82 -2.13 24.07
CA PHE A 283 -16.90 -3.55 24.44
C PHE A 283 -15.52 -4.22 24.49
N VAL A 284 -14.58 -3.75 23.68
CA VAL A 284 -13.20 -4.27 23.63
C VAL A 284 -12.29 -3.36 24.43
N ARG A 285 -11.67 -3.90 25.48
CA ARG A 285 -10.72 -3.15 26.32
C ARG A 285 -9.30 -3.27 25.81
N GLU A 286 -8.89 -4.47 25.42
CA GLU A 286 -7.54 -4.72 24.93
C GLU A 286 -7.52 -5.82 23.87
N MET A 287 -6.66 -5.64 22.86
CA MET A 287 -6.35 -6.66 21.87
C MET A 287 -4.86 -7.02 21.97
N VAL A 288 -4.57 -8.27 22.34
CA VAL A 288 -3.19 -8.76 22.52
C VAL A 288 -2.85 -9.75 21.40
N PRO A 289 -2.11 -9.32 20.37
CA PRO A 289 -1.64 -10.21 19.33
C PRO A 289 -0.39 -10.97 19.78
N SER A 290 -0.20 -12.17 19.21
CA SER A 290 1.03 -12.95 19.27
C SER A 290 1.28 -13.52 17.88
N VAL A 291 2.50 -13.37 17.35
CA VAL A 291 2.91 -13.88 16.04
C VAL A 291 4.23 -14.63 16.19
N GLU A 292 4.35 -15.75 15.49
CA GLU A 292 5.59 -16.50 15.36
C GLU A 292 5.87 -16.64 13.88
N GLY A 293 7.07 -16.28 13.43
CA GLY A 293 7.48 -16.51 12.04
C GLY A 293 8.56 -17.55 11.88
N PHE A 294 8.88 -17.85 10.62
CA PHE A 294 9.91 -18.84 10.30
C PHE A 294 11.32 -18.27 10.47
N GLY A 295 12.25 -19.07 11.00
CA GLY A 295 13.65 -18.67 11.15
C GLY A 295 13.88 -17.47 12.09
N GLY A 296 12.95 -17.18 13.00
CA GLY A 296 13.03 -16.03 13.92
C GLY A 296 12.60 -14.70 13.30
N VAL A 297 12.11 -14.68 12.06
CA VAL A 297 11.61 -13.46 11.43
C VAL A 297 10.16 -13.24 11.85
N GLU A 298 9.90 -12.29 12.74
CA GLU A 298 8.54 -12.02 13.28
C GLU A 298 7.57 -11.46 12.23
N THR A 299 8.09 -10.99 11.09
CA THR A 299 7.33 -10.35 10.01
C THR A 299 7.54 -11.09 8.69
N GLY A 300 6.58 -11.02 7.76
CA GLY A 300 6.65 -11.77 6.50
C GLY A 300 6.06 -13.17 6.62
N GLN A 301 6.89 -14.22 6.68
CA GLN A 301 6.39 -15.60 6.69
C GLN A 301 6.05 -16.07 8.10
N LEU A 302 4.76 -16.22 8.37
CA LEU A 302 4.26 -16.64 9.68
C LEU A 302 4.22 -18.16 9.80
N ARG A 303 4.52 -18.67 10.98
CA ARG A 303 4.34 -20.05 11.45
C ARG A 303 3.06 -20.20 12.28
N SER A 304 2.77 -19.23 13.14
CA SER A 304 1.54 -19.19 13.93
C SER A 304 1.17 -17.74 14.27
N ALA A 305 -0.10 -17.50 14.59
CA ALA A 305 -0.54 -16.21 15.11
C ALA A 305 -1.83 -16.36 15.93
N ARG A 306 -1.97 -15.60 17.01
CA ARG A 306 -3.14 -15.57 17.89
C ARG A 306 -3.52 -14.13 18.21
N LEU A 307 -4.80 -13.89 18.40
CA LEU A 307 -5.33 -12.63 18.90
C LEU A 307 -6.20 -12.92 20.12
N LYS A 308 -5.81 -12.36 21.26
CA LYS A 308 -6.65 -12.37 22.47
C LYS A 308 -7.41 -11.05 22.54
N ILE A 309 -8.73 -11.12 22.70
CA ILE A 309 -9.56 -9.96 22.98
C ILE A 309 -9.96 -10.04 24.45
N LEU A 310 -9.67 -8.97 25.19
CA LEU A 310 -10.04 -8.81 26.59
C LEU A 310 -11.21 -7.83 26.68
N GLU A 311 -12.27 -8.26 27.35
CA GLU A 311 -13.51 -7.50 27.55
C GLU A 311 -13.85 -7.40 29.04
N ASP A 312 -14.73 -6.46 29.39
CA ASP A 312 -15.40 -6.49 30.69
C ASP A 312 -16.37 -7.68 30.73
N ALA A 313 -16.45 -8.36 31.88
CA ALA A 313 -16.96 -9.73 31.99
C ALA A 313 -18.46 -9.93 31.67
N GLU A 314 -19.20 -8.90 31.23
CA GLU A 314 -20.65 -8.88 31.33
C GLU A 314 -21.47 -9.32 30.10
N ASN A 315 -20.94 -9.54 28.87
CA ASN A 315 -21.87 -9.67 27.71
C ASN A 315 -21.60 -10.66 26.56
N LEU A 316 -20.60 -11.55 26.61
CA LEU A 316 -20.40 -12.57 25.55
C LEU A 316 -20.20 -13.99 26.12
N GLY A 317 -21.13 -14.44 26.96
CA GLY A 317 -21.05 -15.74 27.67
C GLY A 317 -21.00 -17.01 26.80
N HIS A 318 -21.24 -16.91 25.49
CA HIS A 318 -21.26 -18.07 24.58
C HIS A 318 -19.96 -18.28 23.78
N LEU A 319 -18.99 -17.36 23.86
CA LEU A 319 -17.70 -17.45 23.15
C LEU A 319 -16.48 -17.51 24.09
N LYS A 320 -16.70 -17.53 25.41
CA LYS A 320 -15.67 -17.41 26.45
C LYS A 320 -14.73 -18.63 26.46
N ASP A 321 -13.42 -18.38 26.25
CA ASP A 321 -12.39 -19.43 26.35
C ASP A 321 -11.77 -19.55 27.75
N GLY A 322 -11.90 -18.53 28.60
CA GLY A 322 -11.44 -18.56 29.98
C GLY A 322 -11.42 -17.19 30.68
N GLU A 323 -10.78 -17.14 31.85
CA GLU A 323 -10.45 -15.91 32.57
C GLU A 323 -8.94 -15.83 32.80
N ASP A 324 -8.37 -14.62 32.80
CA ASP A 324 -6.96 -14.43 33.16
C ASP A 324 -6.75 -14.28 34.68
N SER A 325 -5.49 -14.11 35.11
CA SER A 325 -5.12 -13.98 36.52
C SER A 325 -5.71 -12.77 37.24
N GLU A 326 -6.34 -11.84 36.50
CA GLU A 326 -6.99 -10.64 37.02
C GLU A 326 -8.53 -10.72 36.91
N GLY A 327 -9.08 -11.89 36.57
CA GLY A 327 -10.54 -12.12 36.46
C GLY A 327 -11.17 -11.54 35.19
N ARG A 328 -10.39 -11.25 34.15
CA ARG A 328 -10.90 -10.73 32.87
C ARG A 328 -11.30 -11.87 31.95
N THR A 329 -12.44 -11.74 31.27
CA THR A 329 -12.88 -12.73 30.27
C THR A 329 -11.95 -12.69 29.04
N VAL A 330 -11.46 -13.87 28.63
CA VAL A 330 -10.54 -14.04 27.51
C VAL A 330 -11.25 -14.77 26.35
N TYR A 331 -11.15 -14.18 25.16
CA TYR A 331 -11.50 -14.83 23.89
C TYR A 331 -10.22 -15.11 23.11
N GLN A 332 -9.92 -16.39 22.82
CA GLN A 332 -8.79 -16.83 22.02
C GLN A 332 -9.24 -17.22 20.60
N PHE A 333 -9.05 -16.31 19.67
CA PHE A 333 -9.25 -16.63 18.26
C PHE A 333 -7.99 -17.33 17.71
N THR A 334 -7.95 -18.67 17.84
CA THR A 334 -7.02 -19.51 17.07
C THR A 334 -7.74 -19.97 15.80
N LEU A 335 -7.85 -19.08 14.83
CA LEU A 335 -8.53 -19.39 13.58
C LEU A 335 -7.48 -19.94 12.59
N ILE A 336 -7.44 -21.27 12.51
CA ILE A 336 -6.65 -22.08 11.56
C ILE A 336 -7.11 -21.79 10.12
#